data_AF-U9TPK1-F1
#
_entry.id   AF-U9TPK1-F1
#
_cell.length_a   1.000
_cell.length_b   1.000
_cell.length_c   1.000
_cell.angle_alpha   90.00
_cell.angle_beta   90.00
_cell.angle_gamma   90.00
#
_symmetry.space_group_name_H-M   'P 1'
#
loop_
_entity.id
_entity.type
_entity.pdbx_description
1 polymer ?
#
loop_
_entity_poly.entity_id
_entity_poly.type
_entity_poly.pdbx_seq_one_letter_code
_entity_poly.pdbx_strand_id
1 'polypeptide(L)'
;MKSCRKISRNHLGRRIYGGRIYDSEHGTTCHQCRQKTIEEKVQCTNILEDGSLCKVMMDERCLLGRYGQTLQDARESGEWNCPKCRDVCNCSFCRKKKGLSATGILKHIAIKAGYNSVMEYLGDS
;
A
#
# COMPACT_ATOMS: atom_id res chain seq x y z
N MET A 1 -4.01 -28.61 -23.47
CA MET A 1 -4.27 -28.65 -22.02
C MET A 1 -3.01 -28.12 -21.32
N LYS A 2 -3.00 -26.87 -20.81
CA LYS A 2 -1.80 -26.28 -20.20
C LYS A 2 -1.74 -26.68 -18.73
N SER A 3 -0.73 -27.47 -18.40
CA SER A 3 -0.45 -27.99 -17.05
C SER A 3 -0.40 -26.86 -16.01
N CYS A 4 -1.30 -26.94 -15.03
CA CYS A 4 -1.31 -26.08 -13.85
C CYS A 4 -0.15 -26.49 -12.95
N ARG A 5 0.95 -25.72 -12.94
CA ARG A 5 2.07 -25.93 -12.00
C ARG A 5 1.53 -25.83 -10.57
N LYS A 6 1.43 -26.98 -9.89
CA LYS A 6 1.06 -27.07 -8.47
C LYS A 6 2.21 -26.47 -7.66
N ILE A 7 2.03 -25.23 -7.18
CA ILE A 7 2.98 -24.59 -6.25
C ILE A 7 2.93 -25.37 -4.94
N SER A 8 4.10 -25.82 -4.46
CA SER A 8 4.21 -26.60 -3.22
C SER A 8 3.65 -25.82 -2.04
N ARG A 9 2.73 -26.44 -1.30
CA ARG A 9 2.30 -25.93 0.01
C ARG A 9 3.47 -26.21 0.96
N ASN A 10 4.33 -25.23 1.21
CA ASN A 10 5.36 -25.37 2.24
C ASN A 10 4.69 -25.45 3.62
N HIS A 11 5.15 -26.41 4.41
CA HIS A 11 4.72 -26.76 5.77
C HIS A 11 4.78 -25.61 6.81
N LEU A 12 5.24 -24.41 6.42
CA LEU A 12 5.53 -23.28 7.31
C LEU A 12 4.53 -22.11 7.17
N GLY A 13 3.33 -22.32 6.62
CA GLY A 13 2.28 -21.28 6.54
C GLY A 13 2.58 -20.08 5.63
N ARG A 14 3.74 -20.06 4.94
CA ARG A 14 4.19 -18.98 4.07
C ARG A 14 3.87 -19.24 2.60
N ARG A 15 3.30 -18.25 1.91
CA ARG A 15 2.99 -18.30 0.46
C ARG A 15 3.89 -17.34 -0.31
N ILE A 16 4.54 -17.81 -1.38
CA ILE A 16 5.38 -16.98 -2.25
C ILE A 16 4.65 -16.75 -3.57
N TYR A 17 4.41 -15.48 -3.93
CA TYR A 17 3.73 -15.14 -5.18
C TYR A 17 4.09 -13.72 -5.65
N GLY A 18 4.36 -13.55 -6.96
CA GLY A 18 4.65 -12.22 -7.53
C GLY A 18 5.86 -11.52 -6.91
N GLY A 19 6.88 -12.28 -6.49
CA GLY A 19 8.06 -11.78 -5.80
C GLY A 19 7.80 -11.30 -4.37
N ARG A 20 6.65 -11.64 -3.77
CA ARG A 20 6.29 -11.29 -2.38
C ARG A 20 6.17 -12.54 -1.53
N ILE A 21 6.55 -12.43 -0.26
CA ILE A 21 6.37 -13.48 0.75
C ILE A 21 5.21 -13.06 1.66
N TYR A 22 4.12 -13.82 1.58
CA TYR A 22 2.92 -13.66 2.39
C TYR A 22 3.04 -14.54 3.62
N ASP A 23 2.85 -13.94 4.79
CA ASP A 23 3.03 -14.60 6.07
C ASP A 23 1.97 -14.08 7.06
N SER A 24 1.09 -14.98 7.51
CA SER A 24 -0.01 -14.65 8.41
C SER A 24 0.43 -14.44 9.86
N GLU A 25 1.63 -14.84 10.23
CA GLU A 25 2.16 -14.74 11.58
C GLU A 25 3.07 -13.51 11.68
N HIS A 26 4.14 -13.49 10.90
CA HIS A 26 5.22 -12.50 11.02
C HIS A 26 5.10 -11.31 10.05
N GLY A 27 4.21 -11.36 9.06
CA GLY A 27 4.04 -10.24 8.14
C GLY A 27 3.43 -9.01 8.80
N THR A 28 3.51 -7.86 8.13
CA THR A 28 2.77 -6.65 8.49
C THR A 28 1.78 -6.28 7.39
N THR A 29 0.66 -5.66 7.76
CA THR A 29 -0.41 -5.34 6.81
C THR A 29 -0.17 -3.99 6.15
N CYS A 30 -0.13 -3.94 4.82
CA CYS A 30 -0.17 -2.67 4.09
C CYS A 30 -1.60 -2.11 4.05
N HIS A 31 -1.77 -0.83 4.36
CA HIS A 31 -3.07 -0.15 4.35
C HIS A 31 -3.76 -0.19 2.97
N GLN A 32 -3.00 0.04 1.89
CA GLN A 32 -3.55 0.15 0.54
C GLN A 32 -4.03 -1.19 -0.02
N CYS A 33 -3.16 -2.21 -0.02
CA CYS A 33 -3.46 -3.51 -0.62
C CYS A 33 -4.02 -4.55 0.37
N ARG A 34 -3.95 -4.25 1.68
CA ARG A 34 -4.41 -5.10 2.79
C ARG A 34 -3.76 -6.47 2.84
N GLN A 35 -2.62 -6.63 2.17
CA GLN A 35 -1.84 -7.86 2.19
C GLN A 35 -0.90 -7.86 3.40
N LYS A 36 -0.80 -9.01 4.08
CA LYS A 36 0.17 -9.27 5.15
C LYS A 36 1.41 -9.92 4.54
N THR A 37 2.49 -9.16 4.45
CA THR A 37 3.77 -9.60 3.87
C THR A 37 4.92 -9.24 4.77
N ILE A 38 6.03 -9.97 4.67
CA ILE A 38 7.25 -9.70 5.46
C ILE A 38 8.06 -8.53 4.92
N GLU A 39 7.77 -8.08 3.69
CA GLU A 39 8.46 -6.95 3.08
C GLU A 39 8.34 -5.72 3.98
N GLU A 40 9.40 -4.93 3.97
CA GLU A 40 9.47 -3.70 4.71
C GLU A 40 8.35 -2.72 4.33
N LYS A 41 7.95 -1.92 5.32
CA LYS A 41 6.92 -0.90 5.18
C LYS A 41 7.40 0.35 5.90
N VAL A 42 6.85 1.50 5.51
CA VAL A 42 6.95 2.74 6.28
C VAL A 42 5.71 2.87 7.16
N GLN A 43 5.91 3.24 8.43
CA GLN A 43 4.85 3.52 9.39
C GLN A 43 4.64 5.04 9.52
N CYS A 44 3.38 5.46 9.61
CA CYS A 44 3.01 6.84 9.88
C CYS A 44 3.58 7.33 11.22
N THR A 45 4.14 8.53 11.26
CA THR A 45 4.65 9.15 12.48
C THR A 45 3.64 10.07 13.17
N ASN A 46 2.50 10.35 12.51
CA ASN A 46 1.46 11.23 13.04
C ASN A 46 0.87 10.73 14.37
N ILE A 47 0.82 11.60 15.37
CA ILE A 47 0.07 11.40 16.62
C ILE A 47 -1.38 11.82 16.39
N LEU A 48 -2.33 10.96 16.74
CA LEU A 48 -3.76 11.20 16.61
C LEU A 48 -4.29 12.05 17.78
N GLU A 49 -5.52 12.53 17.67
CA GLU A 49 -6.18 13.36 18.70
C GLU A 49 -6.26 12.67 20.08
N ASP A 50 -6.34 11.35 20.09
CA ASP A 50 -6.35 10.53 21.32
C ASP A 50 -4.94 10.30 21.90
N GLY A 51 -3.91 10.95 21.36
CA GLY A 51 -2.52 10.81 21.76
C GLY A 51 -1.84 9.54 21.24
N SER A 52 -2.54 8.68 20.50
CA SER A 52 -1.98 7.44 19.98
C SER A 52 -1.25 7.63 18.66
N LEU A 53 -0.20 6.82 18.41
CA LEU A 53 0.50 6.81 17.14
C LEU A 53 -0.36 6.17 16.04
N CYS A 54 -0.43 6.82 14.87
CA CYS A 54 -1.12 6.27 13.72
C CYS A 54 -0.49 4.95 13.25
N LYS A 55 -1.29 3.87 13.22
CA LYS A 55 -0.84 2.51 12.87
C LYS A 55 -0.81 2.21 11.37
N VAL A 56 -0.98 3.22 10.52
CA VAL A 56 -0.96 3.03 9.07
C VAL A 56 0.45 2.69 8.62
N MET A 57 0.59 1.54 7.97
CA MET A 57 1.80 1.11 7.30
C MET A 57 1.58 0.96 5.80
N MET A 58 2.58 1.29 4.99
CA MET A 58 2.52 1.08 3.53
C MET A 58 3.76 0.40 2.99
N ASP A 59 3.54 -0.56 2.08
CA ASP A 59 4.61 -1.18 1.31
C ASP A 59 5.06 -0.25 0.17
N GLU A 60 6.28 -0.49 -0.32
CA GLU A 60 6.88 0.31 -1.39
C GLU A 60 6.05 0.34 -2.67
N ARG A 61 5.54 -0.82 -3.11
CA ARG A 61 4.80 -0.92 -4.38
C ARG A 61 3.54 -0.08 -4.39
N CYS A 62 2.86 0.00 -3.24
CA CYS A 62 1.69 0.82 -3.03
C CYS A 62 2.07 2.29 -2.87
N LEU A 63 3.10 2.59 -2.07
CA LEU A 63 3.56 3.97 -1.86
C LEU A 63 3.97 4.61 -3.20
N LEU A 64 4.81 3.94 -3.98
CA LEU A 64 5.26 4.41 -5.29
C LEU A 64 4.09 4.48 -6.27
N GLY A 65 3.40 3.35 -6.47
CA GLY A 65 2.37 3.25 -7.50
C GLY A 65 1.11 4.08 -7.22
N ARG A 66 0.81 4.39 -5.95
CA ARG A 66 -0.39 5.17 -5.60
C ARG A 66 -0.10 6.62 -5.27
N TYR A 67 1.08 6.93 -4.74
CA TYR A 67 1.39 8.25 -4.17
C TYR A 67 2.73 8.82 -4.64
N GLY A 68 3.47 8.12 -5.52
CA GLY A 68 4.69 8.65 -6.13
C GLY A 68 5.88 8.79 -5.19
N GLN A 69 5.84 8.17 -4.01
CA GLN A 69 6.92 8.24 -3.01
C GLN A 69 7.64 6.89 -2.90
N THR A 70 8.94 6.91 -2.63
CA THR A 70 9.69 5.68 -2.30
C THR A 70 9.67 5.41 -0.79
N LEU A 71 9.99 4.18 -0.38
CA LEU A 71 10.16 3.88 1.06
C LEU A 71 11.31 4.68 1.67
N GLN A 72 12.36 4.92 0.89
CA GLN A 72 13.54 5.66 1.31
C GLN A 72 13.17 7.11 1.63
N ASP A 73 12.59 7.85 0.67
CA ASP A 73 12.20 9.26 0.86
C ASP A 73 11.28 9.42 2.07
N ALA A 74 10.31 8.51 2.21
CA ALA A 74 9.38 8.54 3.33
C ALA A 74 10.10 8.34 4.67
N ARG A 75 11.04 7.41 4.77
CA ARG A 75 11.77 7.17 6.03
C ARG A 75 12.77 8.28 6.35
N GLU A 76 13.49 8.76 5.35
CA GLU A 76 14.49 9.84 5.50
C GLU A 76 13.85 11.15 5.93
N SER A 77 12.56 11.37 5.63
CA SER A 77 11.84 12.56 6.12
C SER A 77 11.76 12.66 7.64
N GLY A 78 11.88 11.55 8.38
CA GLY A 78 11.74 11.50 9.84
C GLY A 78 10.32 11.75 10.39
N GLU A 79 9.48 12.46 9.64
CA GLU A 79 8.14 12.90 10.04
C GLU A 79 7.07 12.52 8.99
N TRP A 80 7.16 11.30 8.46
CA TRP A 80 6.26 10.87 7.39
C TRP A 80 4.80 10.69 7.85
N ASN A 81 3.96 11.59 7.34
CA ASN A 81 2.51 11.50 7.50
C ASN A 81 1.85 10.71 6.36
N CYS A 82 1.18 9.62 6.73
CA CYS A 82 0.53 8.75 5.75
C CYS A 82 -0.58 9.48 4.97
N PRO A 83 -0.93 9.00 3.76
CA PRO A 83 -1.99 9.61 2.96
C PRO A 83 -3.35 9.72 3.66
N LYS A 84 -3.63 8.83 4.63
CA LYS A 84 -4.87 8.90 5.41
C LYS A 84 -4.86 10.10 6.36
N CYS A 85 -3.74 10.35 7.06
CA CYS A 85 -3.60 11.49 7.96
C CYS A 85 -3.52 12.82 7.20
N ARG A 86 -2.94 12.81 5.99
CA ARG A 86 -2.94 13.97 5.08
C ARG A 86 -4.24 14.16 4.29
N ASP A 87 -5.25 13.34 4.56
CA ASP A 87 -6.54 13.34 3.87
C ASP A 87 -6.49 13.16 2.34
N VAL A 88 -5.43 12.55 1.79
CA VAL A 88 -5.25 12.30 0.34
C VAL A 88 -5.25 10.81 -0.01
N CYS A 89 -5.69 9.94 0.90
CA CYS A 89 -5.70 8.49 0.68
C CYS A 89 -6.69 8.08 -0.42
N ASN A 90 -6.18 7.52 -1.52
CA ASN A 90 -6.97 7.04 -2.64
C ASN A 90 -7.35 5.54 -2.54
N CYS A 91 -7.23 4.93 -1.36
CA CYS A 91 -7.68 3.56 -1.14
C CYS A 91 -9.22 3.45 -1.14
N SER A 92 -9.73 2.27 -1.49
CA SER A 92 -11.18 2.04 -1.64
C SER A 92 -11.97 2.34 -0.36
N PHE A 93 -11.40 2.01 0.81
CA PHE A 93 -12.08 2.23 2.10
C PHE A 93 -12.09 3.71 2.51
N CYS A 94 -10.98 4.42 2.33
CA CYS A 94 -10.91 5.85 2.64
C CYS A 94 -11.83 6.66 1.71
N ARG A 95 -11.81 6.39 0.39
CA ARG A 95 -12.73 7.05 -0.55
C ARG A 95 -14.19 6.80 -0.23
N LYS A 96 -14.58 5.55 0.06
CA LYS A 96 -15.96 5.23 0.46
C LYS A 96 -16.40 5.99 1.72
N LYS A 97 -15.51 6.14 2.71
CA LYS A 97 -15.79 6.94 3.93
C LYS A 97 -16.03 8.42 3.63
N LYS A 98 -15.46 8.93 2.54
CA LYS A 98 -15.69 10.29 2.03
C LYS A 98 -16.86 10.41 1.06
N GLY A 99 -17.64 9.35 0.84
CA GLY A 99 -18.72 9.34 -0.16
C GLY A 99 -18.24 9.27 -1.62
N LEU A 100 -16.94 9.02 -1.86
CA LEU A 100 -16.35 8.92 -3.19
C LEU A 100 -16.34 7.47 -3.70
N SER A 101 -16.47 7.29 -5.01
CA SER A 101 -16.31 5.98 -5.65
C SER A 101 -14.88 5.44 -5.48
N ALA A 102 -14.75 4.11 -5.38
CA ALA A 102 -13.45 3.45 -5.31
C ALA A 102 -12.71 3.58 -6.65
N THR A 103 -11.38 3.73 -6.60
CA THR A 103 -10.55 3.91 -7.81
C THR A 103 -10.39 2.66 -8.67
N GLY A 104 -10.73 1.48 -8.15
CA GLY A 104 -10.34 0.21 -8.75
C GLY A 104 -8.82 0.05 -8.93
N ILE A 105 -8.42 -0.71 -9.96
CA ILE A 105 -7.01 -0.95 -10.34
C ILE A 105 -6.54 0.19 -11.27
N LEU A 106 -6.30 1.38 -10.70
CA LEU A 106 -5.98 2.57 -11.49
C LEU A 106 -4.49 2.71 -11.85
N LYS A 107 -3.59 1.98 -11.17
CA LYS A 107 -2.13 2.12 -11.36
C LYS A 107 -1.69 1.98 -12.82
N HIS A 108 -2.18 0.94 -13.51
CA HIS A 108 -1.79 0.69 -14.91
C HIS A 108 -2.34 1.74 -15.87
N ILE A 109 -3.53 2.29 -15.57
CA ILE A 109 -4.15 3.36 -16.36
C ILE A 109 -3.35 4.65 -16.20
N ALA A 110 -3.01 5.03 -14.95
CA ALA A 110 -2.20 6.20 -14.64
C ALA A 110 -0.84 6.18 -15.37
N ILE A 111 -0.11 5.07 -15.26
CA ILE A 111 1.19 4.90 -15.94
C ILE A 111 1.04 5.00 -17.46
N LYS A 112 0.03 4.33 -18.04
CA LYS A 112 -0.21 4.38 -19.50
C LYS A 112 -0.55 5.80 -19.97
N ALA A 113 -1.18 6.60 -19.12
CA ALA A 113 -1.50 8.00 -19.38
C ALA A 113 -0.33 8.97 -19.14
N GLY A 114 0.86 8.47 -18.77
CA GLY A 114 2.08 9.27 -18.60
C GLY A 114 2.30 9.81 -17.18
N TYR A 115 1.49 9.40 -16.20
CA TYR A 115 1.62 9.84 -14.81
C TYR A 115 2.48 8.89 -14.00
N ASN A 116 3.20 9.42 -13.01
CA ASN A 116 4.08 8.63 -12.14
C ASN A 116 3.29 7.87 -11.06
N SER A 117 2.09 8.35 -10.71
CA SER A 117 1.27 7.73 -9.67
C SER A 117 -0.24 7.91 -9.89
N VAL A 118 -1.03 7.12 -9.15
CA VAL A 118 -2.49 7.28 -9.13
C VAL A 118 -2.93 8.63 -8.55
N MET A 119 -2.23 9.12 -7.53
CA MET A 119 -2.49 10.43 -6.92
C MET A 119 -2.36 11.55 -7.96
N GLU A 120 -1.25 11.55 -8.72
CA GLU A 120 -1.00 12.51 -9.80
C GLU A 120 -2.08 12.42 -10.88
N TYR A 121 -2.46 11.21 -11.30
CA TYR A 121 -3.52 10.99 -12.28
C TYR A 121 -4.91 11.49 -11.82
N LEU A 122 -5.19 11.44 -10.52
CA LEU A 122 -6.46 11.92 -9.97
C LEU A 122 -6.49 13.43 -9.72
N GLY A 123 -5.34 14.10 -9.73
CA GLY A 123 -5.23 15.51 -9.32
C GLY A 123 -5.43 15.74 -7.82
N ASP A 124 -5.36 14.68 -7.01
CA ASP A 124 -5.48 14.75 -5.55
C ASP A 124 -4.12 15.28 -4.99
N SER A 125 -4.00 16.61 -4.74
CA SER A 125 -2.78 17.24 -4.15
C SER A 125 -2.92 17.43 -2.64
#